data_AF-A0A7C1UYI0-F1
#
_entry.id   AF-A0A7C1UYI0-F1
#
_cell.length_a   1.000
_cell.length_b   1.000
_cell.length_c   1.000
_cell.angle_alpha   90.00
_cell.angle_beta   90.00
_cell.angle_gamma   90.00
#
_symmetry.space_group_name_H-M   'P 1'
#
loop_
_entity.id
_entity.type
_entity.pdbx_description
1 polymer ?
#
loop_
_entity_poly.entity_id
_entity_poly.type
_entity_poly.pdbx_seq_one_letter_code
_entity_poly.pdbx_strand_id
1 'polypeptide(L)'
;MKFKKKIASRIKQFREELDLPQKTLADLVGVSRQTIYYLERGSYNPSLTISFKISEVFKKPIQEIFYQVPVIKEILECKPLAELKEVAEIAGINLEKLASLSEIDDEQLIQDFKEDTLIRVAIGLELDFEDIFEKESE
;
A
#
# COMPACT_ATOMS: atom_id res chain seq x y z
N MET A 1 -12.32 -13.04 -0.28
CA MET A 1 -11.96 -11.88 -1.14
C MET A 1 -11.22 -10.91 -0.26
N LYS A 2 -10.11 -10.35 -0.73
CA LYS A 2 -9.28 -9.45 0.07
C LYS A 2 -8.72 -8.33 -0.76
N PHE A 3 -8.20 -7.29 -0.12
CA PHE A 3 -7.47 -6.26 -0.85
C PHE A 3 -6.17 -6.83 -1.42
N LYS A 4 -5.85 -6.44 -2.65
CA LYS A 4 -4.48 -6.54 -3.15
C LYS A 4 -3.63 -5.61 -2.30
N LYS A 5 -2.54 -6.14 -1.74
CA LYS A 5 -1.66 -5.38 -0.84
C LYS A 5 -0.29 -5.20 -1.48
N LYS A 6 0.31 -4.02 -1.27
CA LYS A 6 1.71 -3.77 -1.60
C LYS A 6 2.53 -3.55 -0.34
N ILE A 7 3.84 -3.78 -0.43
CA ILE A 7 4.77 -3.49 0.66
C ILE A 7 5.09 -1.99 0.67
N ALA A 8 4.79 -1.33 1.78
CA ALA A 8 5.24 0.01 2.11
C ALA A 8 6.43 -0.07 3.09
N SER A 9 7.16 1.04 3.25
CA SER A 9 8.25 1.11 4.22
C SER A 9 8.28 2.41 5.02
N ARG A 10 8.80 2.32 6.25
CA ARG A 10 9.13 3.46 7.13
C ARG A 10 10.63 3.78 7.11
N ILE A 11 11.37 3.27 6.13
CA ILE A 11 12.84 3.46 6.06
C ILE A 11 13.20 4.93 6.11
N LYS A 12 12.53 5.77 5.32
CA LYS A 12 12.81 7.20 5.27
C LYS A 12 12.64 7.85 6.65
N GLN A 13 11.55 7.53 7.34
CA GLN A 13 11.26 8.02 8.68
C GLN A 13 12.37 7.64 9.66
N PHE A 14 12.68 6.34 9.79
CA PHE A 14 13.70 5.88 10.74
C PHE A 14 15.12 6.35 10.37
N ARG A 15 15.39 6.50 9.08
CA ARG A 15 16.65 7.06 8.59
C ARG A 15 16.79 8.53 9.02
N GLU A 16 15.73 9.33 8.92
CA GLU A 16 15.72 10.74 9.32
C GLU A 16 15.77 10.90 10.85
N GLU A 17 15.11 10.03 11.61
CA GLU A 17 15.23 9.97 13.08
C GLU A 17 16.69 9.72 13.56
N LEU A 18 17.52 9.11 12.73
CA LEU A 18 18.92 8.80 12.99
C LEU A 18 19.90 9.73 12.25
N ASP A 19 19.42 10.81 11.63
CA ASP A 19 20.22 11.75 10.80
C ASP A 19 21.07 11.06 9.73
N LEU A 20 20.58 9.94 9.19
CA LEU A 20 21.36 9.03 8.39
C LEU A 20 21.16 9.32 6.89
N PRO A 21 22.19 9.58 6.08
CA PRO A 21 22.01 9.77 4.63
C PRO A 21 21.65 8.47 3.92
N GLN A 22 20.88 8.52 2.82
CA GLN A 22 20.54 7.33 2.03
C GLN A 22 21.77 6.52 1.60
N LYS A 23 22.86 7.21 1.24
CA LYS A 23 24.13 6.59 0.86
C LYS A 23 24.74 5.80 2.03
N THR A 24 24.76 6.38 3.22
CA THR A 24 25.25 5.71 4.43
C THR A 24 24.44 4.47 4.76
N LEU A 25 23.12 4.52 4.64
CA LEU A 25 22.28 3.33 4.83
C LEU A 25 22.60 2.24 3.80
N ALA A 26 22.78 2.66 2.54
CA ALA A 26 23.12 1.76 1.46
C ALA A 26 24.45 1.04 1.72
N ASP A 27 25.47 1.78 2.19
CA ASP A 27 26.78 1.25 2.53
C ASP A 27 26.69 0.25 3.70
N LEU A 28 25.92 0.56 4.75
CA LEU A 28 25.71 -0.33 5.91
C LEU A 28 25.00 -1.64 5.54
N VAL A 29 24.03 -1.57 4.63
CA VAL A 29 23.24 -2.74 4.18
C VAL A 29 23.95 -3.50 3.05
N GLY A 30 24.92 -2.88 2.39
CA GLY A 30 25.64 -3.44 1.24
C GLY A 30 24.80 -3.46 -0.03
N VAL A 31 24.07 -2.38 -0.31
CA VAL A 31 23.25 -2.19 -1.51
C VAL A 31 23.56 -0.84 -2.17
N SER A 32 23.00 -0.58 -3.35
CA SER A 32 23.15 0.73 -3.99
C SER A 32 22.28 1.80 -3.30
N ARG A 33 22.68 3.07 -3.36
CA ARG A 33 21.82 4.19 -2.93
C ARG A 33 20.46 4.17 -3.64
N GLN A 34 20.43 3.77 -4.90
CA GLN A 34 19.19 3.66 -5.68
C GLN A 34 18.27 2.56 -5.14
N THR A 35 18.83 1.46 -4.61
CA THR A 35 18.06 0.44 -3.90
C THR A 35 17.36 1.02 -2.67
N ILE A 36 18.07 1.80 -1.85
CA ILE A 36 17.46 2.51 -0.71
C ILE A 36 16.36 3.46 -1.18
N TYR A 37 16.59 4.21 -2.26
CA TYR A 37 15.56 5.10 -2.83
C TYR A 37 14.26 4.35 -3.20
N TYR A 38 14.36 3.20 -3.87
CA TYR A 38 13.17 2.42 -4.23
C TYR A 38 12.48 1.77 -3.02
N LEU A 39 13.28 1.32 -2.05
CA LEU A 39 12.76 0.77 -0.80
C LEU A 39 11.98 1.82 0.01
N GLU A 40 12.49 3.05 0.09
CA GLU A 40 11.80 4.17 0.74
C GLU A 40 10.46 4.52 0.08
N ARG A 41 10.33 4.28 -1.24
CA ARG A 41 9.08 4.51 -1.98
C ARG A 41 8.13 3.31 -2.00
N GLY A 42 8.52 2.17 -1.40
CA GLY A 42 7.74 0.92 -1.49
C GLY A 42 7.60 0.38 -2.92
N SER A 43 8.44 0.83 -3.86
CA SER A 43 8.40 0.43 -5.27
C SER A 43 9.24 -0.82 -5.56
N TYR A 44 9.88 -1.38 -4.53
CA TYR A 44 10.73 -2.55 -4.63
C TYR A 44 10.46 -3.47 -3.44
N ASN A 45 10.21 -4.75 -3.71
CA ASN A 45 10.04 -5.76 -2.69
C ASN A 45 11.44 -6.19 -2.19
N PRO A 46 11.82 -5.87 -0.93
CA PRO A 46 13.14 -6.28 -0.41
C PRO A 46 13.26 -7.79 -0.32
N SER A 47 14.46 -8.32 -0.57
CA SER A 47 14.76 -9.68 -0.17
C SER A 47 14.80 -9.79 1.36
N LEU A 48 14.51 -10.98 1.90
CA LEU A 48 14.61 -11.23 3.35
C LEU A 48 15.97 -10.79 3.91
N THR A 49 17.06 -11.06 3.19
CA THR A 49 18.41 -10.64 3.56
C THR A 49 18.54 -9.12 3.73
N ILE A 50 18.01 -8.33 2.80
CA ILE A 50 18.02 -6.86 2.89
C ILE A 50 17.14 -6.41 4.07
N SER A 51 15.97 -7.02 4.25
CA SER A 51 15.05 -6.69 5.34
C SER A 51 15.68 -6.91 6.72
N PHE A 52 16.39 -8.03 6.94
CA PHE A 52 17.09 -8.30 8.20
C PHE A 52 18.23 -7.30 8.45
N LYS A 53 19.03 -6.98 7.44
CA LYS A 53 20.10 -5.99 7.58
C LYS A 53 19.57 -4.60 7.95
N ILE A 54 18.49 -4.16 7.31
CA ILE A 54 17.85 -2.87 7.64
C ILE A 54 17.28 -2.91 9.06
N SER A 55 16.67 -4.03 9.46
CA SER A 55 16.20 -4.28 10.82
C SER A 55 17.31 -4.16 11.87
N GLU A 56 18.50 -4.69 11.59
CA GLU A 56 19.68 -4.55 12.45
C GLU A 56 20.17 -3.10 12.57
N VAL A 57 20.24 -2.37 11.45
CA VAL A 57 20.66 -0.95 11.44
C VAL A 57 19.71 -0.09 12.27
N PHE A 58 18.41 -0.28 12.12
CA PHE A 58 17.40 0.51 12.85
C PHE A 58 17.09 -0.03 14.24
N LYS A 59 17.58 -1.24 14.59
CA LYS A 59 17.26 -1.95 15.83
C LYS A 59 15.75 -2.08 16.06
N LYS A 60 15.03 -2.38 14.98
CA LYS A 60 13.56 -2.49 14.94
C LYS A 60 13.13 -3.78 14.27
N PRO A 61 12.01 -4.39 14.68
CA PRO A 61 11.48 -5.56 14.00
C PRO A 61 11.13 -5.23 12.54
N ILE A 62 11.25 -6.22 11.65
CA ILE A 62 10.97 -6.07 10.22
C ILE A 62 9.56 -5.51 9.99
N GLN A 63 8.58 -5.93 10.77
CA GLN A 63 7.17 -5.52 10.67
C GLN A 63 6.95 -4.05 11.02
N GLU A 64 7.83 -3.43 11.82
CA GLU A 64 7.78 -1.97 12.05
C GLU A 64 8.33 -1.18 10.86
N ILE A 65 9.23 -1.79 10.09
CA ILE A 65 9.94 -1.15 8.98
C ILE A 65 9.20 -1.34 7.66
N PHE A 66 8.70 -2.55 7.42
CA PHE A 66 7.97 -2.94 6.23
C PHE A 66 6.61 -3.48 6.62
N TYR A 67 5.58 -2.97 5.96
CA TYR A 67 4.19 -3.30 6.26
C TYR A 67 3.38 -3.34 4.97
N GLN A 68 2.26 -4.04 5.00
CA GLN A 68 1.36 -4.14 3.86
C GLN A 68 0.31 -3.05 3.91
N VAL A 69 0.02 -2.43 2.76
CA VAL A 69 -1.08 -1.47 2.60
C VAL A 69 -1.97 -1.89 1.42
N PRO A 70 -3.30 -1.73 1.53
CA PRO A 70 -4.20 -1.91 0.41
C PRO A 70 -3.83 -1.01 -0.76
N VAL A 71 -3.77 -1.56 -1.98
CA VAL A 71 -3.51 -0.78 -3.20
C VAL A 71 -4.59 0.29 -3.41
N ILE A 72 -5.84 -0.03 -3.08
CA ILE A 72 -6.97 0.91 -3.20
C ILE A 72 -6.78 2.20 -2.39
N LYS A 73 -6.11 2.12 -1.23
CA LYS A 73 -5.96 3.26 -0.32
C LYS A 73 -5.22 4.41 -1.00
N GLU A 74 -4.10 4.10 -1.64
CA GLU A 74 -3.29 5.10 -2.36
C GLU A 74 -4.03 5.66 -3.58
N ILE A 75 -4.77 4.81 -4.30
CA ILE A 75 -5.54 5.22 -5.48
C ILE A 75 -6.61 6.25 -5.09
N LEU A 76 -7.35 5.98 -4.01
CA LEU A 76 -8.40 6.89 -3.53
C LEU A 76 -7.81 8.19 -2.96
N GLU A 77 -6.73 8.12 -2.19
CA GLU A 77 -6.08 9.30 -1.60
C GLU A 77 -5.47 10.26 -2.65
N CYS A 78 -5.05 9.74 -3.81
CA CYS A 78 -4.45 10.56 -4.87
C CYS A 78 -5.49 11.18 -5.83
N LYS A 79 -6.76 10.77 -5.78
CA LYS A 79 -7.77 11.20 -6.75
C LYS A 79 -8.50 12.48 -6.32
N PRO A 80 -8.76 13.43 -7.26
CA PRO A 80 -9.58 14.61 -6.98
C PRO A 80 -10.99 14.23 -6.54
N LEU A 81 -11.60 15.09 -5.71
CA LEU A 81 -12.97 14.89 -5.21
C LEU A 81 -14.02 14.72 -6.33
N ALA A 82 -13.81 15.37 -7.49
CA ALA A 82 -14.70 15.23 -8.64
C ALA A 82 -14.73 13.79 -9.18
N GLU A 83 -13.56 13.20 -9.40
CA GLU A 83 -13.43 11.80 -9.84
C GLU A 83 -14.02 10.84 -8.80
N LEU A 84 -13.77 11.07 -7.51
CA LEU A 84 -14.32 10.21 -6.45
C LEU A 84 -15.85 10.22 -6.42
N LYS A 85 -16.49 11.34 -6.76
CA LYS A 85 -17.95 11.41 -6.88
C LYS A 85 -18.44 10.61 -8.08
N GLU A 86 -17.77 10.72 -9.23
CA GLU A 86 -18.10 9.94 -10.42
C GLU A 86 -17.98 8.43 -10.15
N VAL A 87 -16.90 8.01 -9.49
CA VAL A 87 -16.70 6.60 -9.05
C VAL A 87 -17.86 6.15 -8.15
N ALA A 88 -18.26 6.97 -7.17
CA ALA A 88 -19.35 6.65 -6.25
C ALA A 88 -20.70 6.50 -7.00
N GLU A 89 -20.98 7.39 -7.95
CA GLU A 89 -22.17 7.32 -8.81
C GLU A 89 -22.18 6.04 -9.66
N ILE A 90 -21.07 5.69 -10.30
CA ILE A 90 -20.92 4.47 -11.10
C ILE A 90 -21.12 3.22 -10.23
N ALA A 91 -20.53 3.22 -9.03
CA ALA A 91 -20.66 2.13 -8.08
C ALA A 91 -22.05 2.02 -7.42
N GLY A 92 -22.89 3.06 -7.55
CA GLY A 92 -24.20 3.12 -6.91
C GLY A 92 -24.10 3.23 -5.39
N ILE A 93 -23.03 3.84 -4.88
CA ILE A 93 -22.80 4.08 -3.45
C ILE A 93 -22.64 5.59 -3.20
N ASN A 94 -22.78 6.01 -1.94
CA ASN A 94 -22.47 7.39 -1.58
C ASN A 94 -20.95 7.57 -1.38
N LEU A 95 -20.49 8.82 -1.41
CA LEU A 95 -19.08 9.15 -1.26
C LEU A 95 -18.51 8.70 0.09
N GLU A 96 -19.31 8.76 1.16
CA GLU A 96 -18.90 8.33 2.50
C GLU A 96 -18.58 6.82 2.54
N LYS A 97 -19.41 6.01 1.88
CA LYS A 97 -19.20 4.57 1.76
C LYS A 97 -18.04 4.25 0.80
N LEU A 98 -17.80 5.06 -0.23
CA LEU A 98 -16.59 4.90 -1.04
C LEU A 98 -15.33 5.20 -0.20
N ALA A 99 -15.35 6.29 0.58
CA ALA A 99 -14.22 6.67 1.43
C ALA A 99 -13.93 5.64 2.52
N SER A 100 -14.95 4.95 3.06
CA SER A 100 -14.71 3.90 4.06
C SER A 100 -13.90 2.72 3.51
N LEU A 101 -13.82 2.50 2.19
CA LEU A 101 -12.98 1.46 1.60
C LEU A 101 -11.48 1.64 1.90
N SER A 102 -11.01 2.84 2.23
CA SER A 102 -9.58 3.09 2.52
C SER A 102 -9.15 2.66 3.93
N GLU A 103 -10.12 2.46 4.83
CA GLU A 103 -9.86 2.22 6.26
C GLU A 103 -10.38 0.88 6.78
N ILE A 104 -11.18 0.16 6.00
CA ILE A 104 -11.73 -1.14 6.40
C ILE A 104 -10.71 -2.27 6.22
N ASP A 105 -10.88 -3.34 6.98
CA ASP A 105 -10.11 -4.58 6.82
C ASP A 105 -10.75 -5.57 5.81
N ASP A 106 -10.07 -6.70 5.58
CA ASP A 106 -10.53 -7.72 4.63
C ASP A 106 -11.85 -8.38 5.09
N GLU A 107 -12.10 -8.50 6.39
CA GLU A 107 -13.34 -9.08 6.94
C GLU A 107 -14.53 -8.14 6.73
N GLN A 108 -14.34 -6.86 7.05
CA GLN A 108 -15.33 -5.80 6.84
C GLN A 108 -15.63 -5.60 5.36
N LEU A 109 -14.63 -5.69 4.48
CA LEU A 109 -14.83 -5.61 3.03
C LEU A 109 -15.86 -6.65 2.54
N ILE A 110 -15.74 -7.89 3.02
CA ILE A 110 -16.66 -8.98 2.65
C ILE A 110 -18.07 -8.74 3.21
N GLN A 111 -18.18 -8.14 4.40
CA GLN A 111 -19.47 -7.89 5.06
C GLN A 111 -20.21 -6.68 4.46
N ASP A 112 -19.49 -5.59 4.17
CA ASP A 112 -20.09 -4.29 3.85
C ASP A 112 -20.28 -4.04 2.35
N PHE A 113 -19.53 -4.77 1.50
CA PHE A 113 -19.51 -4.60 0.06
C PHE A 113 -19.81 -5.89 -0.69
N LYS A 114 -20.72 -5.79 -1.67
CA LYS A 114 -20.97 -6.86 -2.63
C LYS A 114 -19.92 -6.82 -3.73
N GLU A 115 -19.58 -7.98 -4.28
CA GLU A 115 -18.61 -8.10 -5.38
C GLU A 115 -18.97 -7.20 -6.59
N ASP A 116 -20.25 -7.17 -6.99
CA ASP A 116 -20.73 -6.29 -8.08
C ASP A 116 -20.47 -4.81 -7.80
N THR A 117 -20.58 -4.36 -6.54
CA THR A 117 -20.23 -2.98 -6.16
C THR A 117 -18.73 -2.72 -6.33
N LEU A 118 -17.88 -3.65 -5.89
CA LEU A 118 -16.43 -3.51 -6.00
C LEU A 118 -15.94 -3.56 -7.44
N ILE A 119 -16.57 -4.38 -8.30
CA ILE A 119 -16.31 -4.39 -9.74
C ILE A 119 -16.62 -3.01 -10.34
N ARG A 120 -17.75 -2.40 -9.98
CA ARG A 120 -18.08 -1.04 -10.47
C ARG A 120 -17.14 0.02 -9.92
N VAL A 121 -16.66 -0.12 -8.69
CA VAL A 121 -15.61 0.76 -8.16
C VAL A 121 -14.34 0.64 -8.99
N ALA A 122 -13.89 -0.58 -9.32
CA ALA A 122 -12.72 -0.79 -10.17
C ALA A 122 -12.90 -0.15 -11.56
N ILE A 123 -14.07 -0.34 -12.18
CA ILE A 123 -14.44 0.29 -13.46
C ILE A 123 -14.39 1.83 -13.37
N GLY A 124 -14.98 2.40 -12.31
CA GLY A 124 -14.95 3.85 -12.10
C GLY A 124 -13.55 4.40 -11.89
N LEU A 125 -12.64 3.59 -11.36
CA LEU A 125 -11.23 3.94 -11.18
C LEU A 125 -10.38 3.69 -12.43
N GLU A 126 -10.97 3.21 -13.52
CA GLU A 126 -10.29 2.82 -14.77
C GLU A 126 -9.23 1.73 -14.57
N LEU A 127 -9.51 0.78 -13.68
CA LEU A 127 -8.61 -0.32 -13.33
C LEU A 127 -9.33 -1.67 -13.44
N ASP A 128 -8.55 -2.72 -13.64
CA ASP A 128 -9.09 -4.09 -13.57
C ASP A 128 -9.35 -4.46 -12.10
N PHE A 129 -10.32 -5.35 -11.89
CA PHE A 129 -10.67 -5.79 -10.53
C PHE A 129 -9.47 -6.43 -9.82
N GLU A 130 -8.69 -7.23 -10.55
CA GLU A 130 -7.48 -7.92 -10.10
C GLU A 130 -6.31 -6.98 -9.77
N ASP A 131 -6.39 -5.70 -10.15
CA ASP A 131 -5.41 -4.68 -9.75
C ASP A 131 -5.64 -4.18 -8.33
N ILE A 132 -6.86 -4.32 -7.82
CA ILE A 132 -7.29 -3.73 -6.54
C ILE A 132 -7.64 -4.82 -5.52
N PHE A 133 -8.20 -5.93 -5.98
CA PHE A 133 -8.73 -7.01 -5.16
C PHE A 133 -8.19 -8.37 -5.58
N GLU A 134 -8.14 -9.30 -4.64
CA GLU A 134 -7.77 -10.69 -4.86
C GLU A 134 -8.92 -11.60 -4.44
N LYS A 135 -9.27 -12.55 -5.31
CA LYS A 135 -10.14 -13.68 -4.94
C LYS A 135 -9.28 -14.71 -4.22
N GLU A 136 -9.66 -15.07 -3.00
CA GLU A 136 -9.05 -16.24 -2.37
C GLU A 136 -9.55 -17.47 -3.15
N SER A 137 -8.61 -18.21 -3.72
CA SER A 137 -8.90 -19.56 -4.21
C SER A 137 -9.08 -20.42 -2.97
N GLU A 138 -10.25 -21.07 -2.85
CA GLU A 138 -10.50 -22.10 -1.82
C GLU A 138 -9.47 -23.23 -1.89
#